data_AF-A0A7S0P7W4-F1
#
_entry.id   AF-A0A7S0P7W4-F1
#
_cell.length_a   1.000
_cell.length_b   1.000
_cell.length_c   1.000
_cell.angle_alpha   90.00
_cell.angle_beta   90.00
_cell.angle_gamma   90.00
#
_symmetry.space_group_name_H-M   'P 1'
#
loop_
_entity.id
_entity.type
_entity.pdbx_description
1 polymer ?
#
loop_
_entity_poly.entity_id
_entity_poly.type
_entity_poly.pdbx_seq_one_letter_code
_entity_poly.pdbx_strand_id
1 'polypeptide(L)'
;WGGGSDTNDATTIMAAVIRDLKIKTGSVTRLIKDLAMTEKEISRQQKRIQEYKEDHERDEHDVKKQVEVLAEYVAGRTDEMHRLEQFDIELGGCIEDCEGEGGLDQTEELAAAREARSKAAELLVEYNG
;
A
#
# COMPACT_ATOMS: atom_id res chain seq x y z
N TRP A 1 22.84 45.40 -10.52
CA TRP A 1 21.87 44.72 -11.40
C TRP A 1 22.00 43.24 -11.15
N GLY A 2 21.24 42.71 -10.21
CA GLY A 2 21.25 41.29 -9.85
C GLY A 2 19.87 40.97 -9.30
N GLY A 3 19.06 40.28 -10.08
CA GLY A 3 17.67 40.01 -9.77
C GLY A 3 17.10 39.15 -10.89
N GLY A 4 17.20 37.83 -10.72
CA GLY A 4 16.78 36.85 -11.71
C GLY A 4 17.35 35.46 -11.45
N SER A 5 17.23 34.96 -10.21
CA SER A 5 17.63 33.59 -9.85
C SER A 5 16.52 32.82 -9.13
N ASP A 6 15.70 33.50 -8.32
CA ASP A 6 14.83 32.81 -7.35
C ASP A 6 13.60 32.11 -7.94
N THR A 7 13.16 32.48 -9.16
CA THR A 7 11.92 31.94 -9.75
C THR A 7 12.12 30.59 -10.45
N ASN A 8 13.33 30.29 -10.93
CA ASN A 8 13.62 29.05 -11.65
C ASN A 8 13.82 27.86 -10.69
N ASP A 9 14.34 28.14 -9.50
CA ASP A 9 14.57 27.14 -8.45
C ASP A 9 13.25 26.69 -7.81
N ALA A 10 12.34 27.61 -7.47
CA ALA A 10 11.03 27.26 -6.90
C ALA A 10 10.18 26.39 -7.84
N THR A 11 10.19 26.70 -9.15
CA THR A 11 9.49 25.90 -10.16
C THR A 11 10.07 24.48 -10.28
N THR A 12 11.39 24.36 -10.18
CA THR A 12 12.09 23.07 -10.24
C THR A 12 11.83 22.21 -9.00
N ILE A 13 11.82 22.84 -7.82
CA ILE A 13 11.50 22.18 -6.55
C ILE A 13 10.05 21.65 -6.59
N MET A 14 9.09 22.48 -6.99
CA MET A 14 7.69 22.06 -7.11
C MET A 14 7.51 20.87 -8.08
N ALA A 15 8.21 20.86 -9.20
CA ALA A 15 8.15 19.74 -10.14
C ALA A 15 8.74 18.44 -9.55
N ALA A 16 9.75 18.54 -8.68
CA ALA A 16 10.30 17.39 -7.97
C ALA A 16 9.33 16.87 -6.90
N VAL A 17 8.73 17.77 -6.12
CA VAL A 17 7.73 17.45 -5.09
C VAL A 17 6.52 16.73 -5.70
N ILE A 18 5.95 17.25 -6.80
CA ILE A 18 4.84 16.59 -7.51
C ILE A 18 5.22 15.20 -8.02
N ARG A 19 6.45 15.03 -8.54
CA ARG A 19 6.93 13.75 -9.03
C ARG A 19 7.01 12.72 -7.90
N ASP A 20 7.58 13.12 -6.77
CA ASP A 20 7.69 12.29 -5.58
C ASP A 20 6.31 11.89 -5.03
N LEU A 21 5.38 12.84 -4.99
CA LEU A 21 4.00 12.59 -4.58
C LEU A 21 3.34 11.53 -5.46
N LYS A 22 3.49 11.63 -6.79
CA LYS A 22 2.98 10.61 -7.74
C LYS A 22 3.61 9.24 -7.51
N ILE A 23 4.91 9.18 -7.31
CA ILE A 23 5.64 7.91 -7.10
C ILE A 23 5.14 7.24 -5.82
N LYS A 24 5.12 7.98 -4.71
CA LYS A 24 4.71 7.47 -3.39
C LYS A 24 3.23 7.06 -3.37
N THR A 25 2.35 7.86 -4.00
CA THR A 25 0.94 7.49 -4.22
C THR A 25 0.83 6.18 -5.03
N GLY A 26 1.64 6.03 -6.07
CA GLY A 26 1.72 4.81 -6.86
C GLY A 26 2.18 3.59 -6.06
N SER A 27 3.08 3.76 -5.08
CA SER A 27 3.52 2.66 -4.20
C SER A 27 2.41 2.20 -3.27
N VAL A 28 1.73 3.14 -2.60
CA VAL A 28 0.59 2.85 -1.70
C VAL A 28 -0.54 2.17 -2.47
N THR A 29 -0.94 2.71 -3.62
CA THR A 29 -2.04 2.17 -4.43
C THR A 29 -1.77 0.79 -5.02
N ARG A 30 -0.50 0.45 -5.31
CA ARG A 30 -0.12 -0.93 -5.71
C ARG A 30 -0.24 -1.90 -4.55
N LEU A 31 0.31 -1.56 -3.38
CA LEU A 31 0.20 -2.43 -2.20
C LEU A 31 -1.25 -2.70 -1.79
N ILE A 32 -2.13 -1.69 -1.86
CA ILE A 32 -3.57 -1.89 -1.61
C ILE A 32 -4.16 -2.97 -2.55
N LYS A 33 -3.76 -2.98 -3.82
CA LYS A 33 -4.23 -3.99 -4.79
C LYS A 33 -3.60 -5.36 -4.54
N ASP A 34 -2.32 -5.39 -4.20
CA ASP A 34 -1.59 -6.61 -3.89
C ASP A 34 -2.21 -7.30 -2.67
N LEU A 35 -2.45 -6.54 -1.58
CA LEU A 35 -3.15 -7.03 -0.39
C LEU A 35 -4.55 -7.57 -0.70
N ALA A 36 -5.33 -6.87 -1.53
CA ALA A 36 -6.63 -7.34 -1.97
C ALA A 36 -6.57 -8.65 -2.77
N MET A 37 -5.45 -8.94 -3.45
CA MET A 37 -5.20 -10.21 -4.10
C MET A 37 -4.75 -11.27 -3.11
N THR A 38 -3.85 -10.94 -2.18
CA THR A 38 -3.39 -11.82 -1.10
C THR A 38 -4.58 -12.31 -0.24
N GLU A 39 -5.52 -11.45 0.10
CA GLU A 39 -6.74 -11.84 0.85
C GLU A 39 -7.61 -12.85 0.08
N LYS A 40 -7.70 -12.72 -1.25
CA LYS A 40 -8.40 -13.69 -2.09
C LYS A 40 -7.69 -15.04 -2.09
N GLU A 41 -6.37 -15.05 -2.14
CA GLU A 41 -5.58 -16.29 -2.08
C GLU A 41 -5.67 -16.96 -0.71
N ILE A 42 -5.64 -16.20 0.39
CA ILE A 42 -5.90 -16.70 1.75
C ILE A 42 -7.28 -17.36 1.80
N SER A 43 -8.32 -16.69 1.31
CA SER A 43 -9.69 -17.21 1.30
C SER A 43 -9.82 -18.49 0.46
N ARG A 44 -9.18 -18.53 -0.72
CA ARG A 44 -9.14 -19.72 -1.59
C ARG A 44 -8.42 -20.88 -0.91
N GLN A 45 -7.30 -20.61 -0.26
CA GLN A 45 -6.51 -21.63 0.43
C GLN A 45 -7.23 -22.18 1.65
N GLN A 46 -7.94 -21.34 2.42
CA GLN A 46 -8.81 -21.79 3.50
C GLN A 46 -9.91 -22.74 3.00
N LYS A 47 -10.56 -22.40 1.89
CA LYS A 47 -11.55 -23.29 1.25
C LYS A 47 -10.90 -24.60 0.80
N ARG A 48 -9.72 -24.55 0.19
CA ARG A 48 -8.95 -25.73 -0.25
C ARG A 48 -8.62 -26.67 0.90
N ILE A 49 -8.25 -26.12 2.06
CA ILE A 49 -8.02 -26.92 3.28
C ILE A 49 -9.30 -27.64 3.70
N GLN A 50 -10.46 -26.98 3.64
CA GLN A 50 -11.73 -27.62 3.98
C GLN A 50 -12.09 -28.74 2.99
N GLU A 51 -11.92 -28.49 1.69
CA GLU A 51 -12.10 -29.52 0.65
C GLU A 51 -11.18 -30.73 0.90
N TYR A 52 -9.93 -30.53 1.33
CA TYR A 52 -9.00 -31.62 1.65
C TYR A 52 -9.39 -32.40 2.90
N LYS A 53 -10.03 -31.77 3.88
CA LYS A 53 -10.52 -32.44 5.09
C LYS A 53 -11.73 -33.32 4.83
N GLU A 54 -12.53 -32.99 3.81
CA GLU A 54 -13.76 -33.69 3.45
C GLU A 54 -13.50 -34.83 2.46
N ASP A 55 -12.35 -34.82 1.78
CA ASP A 55 -11.97 -35.83 0.80
C ASP A 55 -11.39 -37.09 1.46
N HIS A 56 -12.11 -38.21 1.35
CA HIS A 56 -11.70 -39.52 1.85
C HIS A 56 -10.40 -40.09 1.24
N GLU A 57 -9.93 -39.56 0.11
CA GLU A 57 -8.66 -39.97 -0.51
C GLU A 57 -7.46 -39.22 0.08
N ARG A 58 -7.69 -38.19 0.90
CA ARG A 58 -6.65 -37.35 1.53
C ARG A 58 -6.42 -37.76 2.97
N ASP A 59 -5.16 -37.72 3.38
CA ASP A 59 -4.76 -37.98 4.76
C ASP A 59 -4.42 -36.70 5.53
N GLU A 60 -4.09 -36.86 6.81
CA GLU A 60 -3.71 -35.74 7.68
C GLU A 60 -2.46 -35.00 7.19
N HIS A 61 -1.54 -35.71 6.53
CA HIS A 61 -0.32 -35.11 6.00
C HIS A 61 -0.64 -34.18 4.82
N ASP A 62 -1.55 -34.58 3.93
CA ASP A 62 -2.05 -33.75 2.84
C ASP A 62 -2.72 -32.47 3.35
N VAL A 63 -3.55 -32.56 4.39
CA VAL A 63 -4.18 -31.40 5.02
C VAL A 63 -3.13 -30.49 5.66
N LYS A 64 -2.16 -31.05 6.39
CA LYS A 64 -1.10 -30.29 7.04
C LYS A 64 -0.29 -29.48 6.03
N LYS A 65 0.02 -30.06 4.87
CA LYS A 65 0.71 -29.35 3.80
C LYS A 65 -0.08 -28.15 3.28
N GLN A 66 -1.41 -28.24 3.19
CA GLN A 66 -2.23 -27.09 2.79
C GLN A 66 -2.27 -25.99 3.87
N VAL A 67 -2.19 -26.35 5.15
CA VAL A 67 -2.06 -25.41 6.26
C VAL A 67 -0.72 -24.68 6.24
N GLU A 68 0.37 -25.38 5.90
CA GLU A 68 1.69 -24.76 5.71
C GLU A 68 1.65 -23.73 4.57
N VAL A 69 1.02 -24.06 3.44
CA VAL A 69 0.81 -23.10 2.34
C VAL A 69 -0.03 -21.89 2.79
N LEU A 70 -1.08 -22.09 3.59
CA LEU A 70 -1.86 -20.97 4.15
C LEU A 70 -0.99 -20.07 5.03
N ALA A 71 -0.09 -20.66 5.83
CA ALA A 71 0.81 -19.88 6.69
C ALA A 71 1.76 -19.00 5.88
N GLU A 72 2.21 -19.46 4.70
CA GLU A 72 3.02 -18.64 3.78
C GLU A 72 2.24 -17.43 3.25
N TYR A 73 0.98 -17.62 2.84
CA TYR A 73 0.13 -16.50 2.41
C TYR A 73 -0.14 -15.49 3.54
N VAL A 74 -0.38 -15.97 4.76
CA VAL A 74 -0.58 -15.10 5.93
C VAL A 74 0.71 -14.34 6.26
N ALA A 75 1.87 -14.98 6.19
CA ALA A 75 3.15 -14.31 6.39
C ALA A 75 3.41 -13.25 5.31
N GLY A 76 3.08 -13.55 4.05
CA GLY A 76 3.16 -12.58 2.94
C GLY A 76 2.28 -11.36 3.17
N ARG A 77 1.02 -11.57 3.59
CA ARG A 77 0.12 -10.47 3.98
C ARG A 77 0.73 -9.60 5.08
N THR A 78 1.31 -10.20 6.12
CA THR A 78 1.93 -9.44 7.22
C THR A 78 3.07 -8.54 6.70
N ASP A 79 3.92 -9.05 5.81
CA ASP A 79 4.98 -8.24 5.18
C ASP A 79 4.40 -7.09 4.35
N GLU A 80 3.40 -7.38 3.51
CA GLU A 80 2.73 -6.38 2.68
C GLU A 80 2.06 -5.28 3.53
N MET A 81 1.47 -5.63 4.68
CA MET A 81 0.88 -4.66 5.61
C MET A 81 1.94 -3.76 6.26
N HIS A 82 3.08 -4.30 6.71
CA HIS A 82 4.17 -3.47 7.23
C HIS A 82 4.73 -2.52 6.17
N ARG A 83 4.85 -2.99 4.92
CA ARG A 83 5.28 -2.15 3.80
C ARG A 83 4.24 -1.07 3.47
N LEU A 84 2.96 -1.37 3.61
CA LEU A 84 1.89 -0.40 3.42
C LEU A 84 1.96 0.70 4.47
N GLU A 85 2.16 0.35 5.74
CA GLU A 85 2.34 1.31 6.84
C GLU A 85 3.55 2.23 6.57
N GLN A 86 4.69 1.67 6.17
CA GLN A 86 5.87 2.46 5.85
C GLN A 86 5.61 3.44 4.70
N PHE A 87 5.02 2.98 3.58
CA PHE A 87 4.75 3.87 2.45
C PHE A 87 3.64 4.88 2.72
N ASP A 88 2.68 4.58 3.61
CA ASP A 88 1.70 5.56 4.06
C ASP A 88 2.34 6.69 4.86
N ILE A 89 3.28 6.36 5.76
CA ILE A 89 4.06 7.35 6.52
C ILE A 89 4.89 8.22 5.57
N GLU A 90 5.60 7.61 4.61
CA GLU A 90 6.41 8.33 3.62
C GLU A 90 5.55 9.23 2.71
N LEU A 91 4.38 8.76 2.30
CA LEU A 91 3.41 9.56 1.53
C LEU A 91 2.86 10.71 2.38
N GLY A 92 2.65 10.49 3.67
CA GLY A 92 2.23 11.50 4.63
C GLY A 92 3.20 12.66 4.75
N GLY A 93 4.50 12.37 4.96
CA GLY A 93 5.52 13.40 4.98
C GLY A 93 5.58 14.18 3.66
N CYS A 94 5.44 13.48 2.53
CA CYS A 94 5.41 14.13 1.22
C CYS A 94 4.21 15.07 1.03
N ILE A 95 3.05 14.76 1.62
CA ILE A 95 1.87 15.63 1.62
C ILE A 95 2.12 16.87 2.48
N GLU A 96 2.69 16.70 3.68
CA GLU A 96 3.04 17.81 4.57
C GLU A 96 4.03 18.77 3.91
N ASP A 97 5.05 18.25 3.22
CA ASP A 97 6.00 19.05 2.44
C ASP A 97 5.29 19.83 1.33
N CYS A 98 4.35 19.20 0.61
CA CYS A 98 3.57 19.86 -0.45
C CYS A 98 2.74 21.04 0.07
N GLU A 99 2.12 20.87 1.25
CA GLU A 99 1.26 21.88 1.87
C GLU A 99 2.09 23.03 2.48
N GLY A 100 3.29 22.72 3.00
CA GLY A 100 4.20 23.71 3.58
C GLY A 100 4.85 24.65 2.56
N GLU A 101 5.11 24.18 1.33
CA GLU A 101 5.72 24.99 0.27
C GLU A 101 4.74 25.91 -0.47
N GLY A 102 3.43 25.68 -0.31
CA GLY A 102 2.35 26.53 -0.82
C GLY A 102 2.18 26.48 -2.35
N GLY A 103 0.98 26.12 -2.81
CA GLY A 103 0.62 26.17 -4.24
C GLY A 103 0.24 24.83 -4.88
N LEU A 104 0.12 23.76 -4.09
CA LEU A 104 -0.33 22.43 -4.56
C LEU A 104 -1.67 21.98 -4.00
N ASP A 105 -2.28 22.79 -3.13
CA ASP A 105 -3.46 22.48 -2.32
C ASP A 105 -4.72 22.12 -3.12
N GLN A 106 -4.70 22.34 -4.44
CA GLN A 106 -5.81 22.07 -5.37
C GLN A 106 -5.41 21.20 -6.57
N THR A 107 -4.28 20.49 -6.49
CA THR A 107 -3.85 19.58 -7.55
C THR A 107 -4.55 18.22 -7.46
N GLU A 108 -4.79 17.60 -8.62
CA GLU A 108 -5.34 16.24 -8.68
C GLU A 108 -4.41 15.22 -8.00
N GLU A 109 -3.10 15.49 -8.05
CA GLU A 109 -2.08 14.68 -7.39
C GLU A 109 -2.23 14.64 -5.88
N LEU A 110 -2.48 15.78 -5.24
CA LEU A 110 -2.68 15.85 -3.80
C LEU A 110 -4.00 15.19 -3.39
N ALA A 111 -5.05 15.35 -4.19
CA ALA A 111 -6.32 14.65 -3.97
C ALA A 111 -6.14 13.12 -4.06
N ALA A 112 -5.42 12.63 -5.08
CA ALA A 112 -5.13 11.21 -5.26
C ALA A 112 -4.26 10.64 -4.11
N ALA A 113 -3.27 11.41 -3.64
CA ALA A 113 -2.44 11.04 -2.51
C ALA A 113 -3.26 10.88 -1.23
N ARG A 114 -4.14 11.85 -0.93
CA ARG A 114 -5.04 11.81 0.23
C ARG A 114 -6.03 10.64 0.15
N GLU A 115 -6.60 10.38 -1.03
CA GLU A 115 -7.47 9.22 -1.24
C GLU A 115 -6.72 7.90 -1.01
N ALA A 116 -5.49 7.78 -1.51
CA ALA A 116 -4.64 6.61 -1.28
C ALA A 116 -4.36 6.39 0.21
N ARG A 117 -4.04 7.45 0.97
CA ARG A 117 -3.84 7.39 2.43
C ARG A 117 -5.12 7.01 3.17
N SER A 118 -6.27 7.55 2.78
CA SER A 118 -7.56 7.18 3.39
C SER A 118 -7.81 5.68 3.28
N LYS A 119 -7.62 5.11 2.09
CA LYS A 119 -7.78 3.67 1.85
C LYS A 119 -6.73 2.84 2.60
N ALA A 120 -5.48 3.30 2.66
CA ALA A 120 -4.44 2.63 3.42
C ALA A 120 -4.78 2.61 4.93
N ALA A 121 -5.25 3.72 5.47
CA ALA A 121 -5.65 3.84 6.87
C ALA A 121 -6.83 2.91 7.21
N GLU A 122 -7.85 2.82 6.34
CA GLU A 122 -8.95 1.87 6.51
C GLU A 122 -8.45 0.42 6.63
N LEU A 123 -7.56 -0.01 5.72
CA LEU A 123 -6.97 -1.36 5.76
C LEU A 123 -6.09 -1.60 6.98
N LEU A 124 -5.28 -0.61 7.39
CA LEU A 124 -4.41 -0.72 8.56
C LEU A 124 -5.21 -0.82 9.86
N VAL A 125 -6.34 -0.10 9.95
CA VAL A 125 -7.27 -0.22 11.09
C VAL A 125 -7.94 -1.58 11.09
N GLU A 126 -8.42 -2.08 9.94
CA GLU A 126 -9.01 -3.41 9.83
C GLU A 126 -8.02 -4.52 10.20
N TYR A 127 -6.75 -4.37 9.85
CA TYR A 127 -5.71 -5.35 10.17
C TYR A 127 -5.29 -5.37 11.65
N ASN A 128 -5.30 -4.20 12.31
CA ASN A 128 -4.85 -4.05 13.70
C ASN A 128 -5.97 -4.19 14.76
N GLY A 129 -7.24 -4.17 14.33
CA GLY A 129 -8.43 -4.30 15.18
C GLY A 129 -8.84 -5.75 15.45
#